data_AF-A0A811NAQ3-F1
#
_entry.id   AF-A0A811NAQ3-F1
#
_cell.length_a   1.000
_cell.length_b   1.000
_cell.length_c   1.000
_cell.angle_alpha   90.00
_cell.angle_beta   90.00
_cell.angle_gamma   90.00
#
_symmetry.space_group_name_H-M   'P 1'
#
loop_
_entity.id
_entity.type
_entity.pdbx_description
1 polymer ?
#
loop_
_entity_poly.entity_id
_entity_poly.type
_entity_poly.pdbx_seq_one_letter_code
_entity_poly.pdbx_strand_id
1 'polypeptide(L)'
;MEQRLVVLVLAIASLYACPAAPAFVGDDDVRVALKHVDAGKQLSRPELIRRAMQRSKARAVALSAVRNRASARFSGKNNEQQQTPPTGVPVRPSGDLEYVVDLAIGTPPQPVSVLLDTGSDLIWTQCAPCERPDTCTYRYNYGDGTMTMGVYATERFTFTSSDGDRLMTVPLGFGCGSMNVGSLNNGSGIVGFGRNPLSLVSQLSIRRFSYCLTSYASGRKSTLLFGSLSGGVYGDATGPVQTTPLLQSLHYPTFYYVHLTGLSVGARRLRIPESAFALRPDGSGGVIVDSGTALTLLPGAVLTEVVRAFRQQLRLPFANGGNPEDGVCFLVPAAWRRSSTTSQVPVPRMVFHFQGADLDLPRRNYVLDDHRRGRLCLLLADSGDDGSTIGNLMQQDMRVLYDLEAETLSFAPAQC
;
A
#
# COMPACT_ATOMS: atom_id res chain seq x y z
N MET A 1 65.80 11.73 3.64
CA MET A 1 65.71 10.49 2.86
C MET A 1 65.25 9.39 3.80
N GLU A 2 63.94 9.26 4.01
CA GLU A 2 63.28 8.06 4.56
C GLU A 2 61.81 8.12 4.10
N GLN A 3 61.47 7.28 3.11
CA GLN A 3 60.10 7.10 2.63
C GLN A 3 59.44 6.01 3.48
N ARG A 4 58.42 6.37 4.26
CA ARG A 4 57.50 5.39 4.86
C ARG A 4 56.48 4.97 3.80
N LEU A 5 56.64 3.75 3.32
CA LEU A 5 55.72 3.06 2.44
C LEU A 5 54.45 2.68 3.23
N VAL A 6 53.35 3.39 3.01
CA VAL A 6 52.02 2.97 3.49
C VAL A 6 51.50 1.94 2.49
N VAL A 7 51.48 0.67 2.90
CA VAL A 7 50.88 -0.42 2.12
C VAL A 7 49.36 -0.26 2.19
N LEU A 8 48.78 0.25 1.11
CA LEU A 8 47.34 0.27 0.88
C LEU A 8 46.87 -1.17 0.62
N VAL A 9 46.32 -1.84 1.64
CA VAL A 9 45.61 -3.10 1.44
C VAL A 9 44.26 -2.77 0.80
N LEU A 10 44.20 -2.85 -0.53
CA LEU A 10 42.94 -2.91 -1.27
C LEU A 10 42.23 -4.21 -0.89
N ALA A 11 41.33 -4.14 0.09
CA ALA A 11 40.30 -5.16 0.25
C ALA A 11 39.39 -5.07 -0.98
N ILE A 12 39.65 -5.94 -1.96
CA ILE A 12 38.71 -6.21 -3.05
C ILE A 12 37.52 -6.90 -2.38
N ALA A 13 36.53 -6.11 -1.98
CA ALA A 13 35.20 -6.62 -1.74
C ALA A 13 34.69 -7.10 -3.09
N SER A 14 34.81 -8.40 -3.35
CA SER A 14 34.08 -9.08 -4.42
C SER A 14 32.59 -8.98 -4.09
N LEU A 15 32.00 -7.83 -4.40
CA LEU A 15 30.56 -7.69 -4.60
C LEU A 15 30.23 -8.61 -5.78
N TYR A 16 29.79 -9.82 -5.48
CA TYR A 16 28.99 -10.59 -6.42
C TYR A 16 27.69 -9.80 -6.62
N ALA A 17 27.74 -8.78 -7.48
CA ALA A 17 26.56 -8.16 -8.02
C ALA A 17 25.84 -9.25 -8.81
N CYS A 18 24.69 -9.68 -8.29
CA CYS A 18 23.80 -10.57 -9.02
C CYS A 18 23.49 -9.84 -10.36
N PRO A 19 23.72 -10.46 -11.54
CA PRO A 19 23.53 -9.78 -12.81
C PRO A 19 22.08 -9.28 -12.89
N ALA A 20 21.91 -7.98 -13.10
CA ALA A 20 20.59 -7.42 -13.36
C ALA A 20 20.01 -8.11 -14.61
N ALA A 21 18.74 -8.50 -14.54
CA ALA A 21 18.03 -9.00 -15.71
C ALA A 21 18.12 -7.93 -16.83
N PRO A 22 18.26 -8.33 -18.11
CA PRO A 22 18.29 -7.38 -19.21
C PRO A 22 17.03 -6.50 -19.16
N ALA A 23 17.23 -5.19 -19.26
CA ALA A 23 16.14 -4.23 -19.27
C ALA A 23 15.18 -4.55 -20.42
N PHE A 24 13.92 -4.85 -20.08
CA PHE A 24 12.88 -4.97 -21.08
C PHE A 24 12.61 -3.58 -21.67
N VAL A 25 12.62 -3.49 -23.00
CA VAL A 25 12.14 -2.31 -23.74
C VAL A 25 10.85 -2.73 -24.39
N GLY A 26 9.73 -2.39 -23.78
CA GLY A 26 8.45 -2.56 -24.43
C GLY A 26 7.40 -1.66 -23.82
N ASP A 27 6.94 -0.72 -24.63
CA ASP A 27 5.62 -0.08 -24.51
C ASP A 27 4.48 -1.09 -24.77
N ASP A 28 4.71 -2.39 -24.54
CA ASP A 28 3.73 -3.44 -24.80
C ASP A 28 2.59 -3.33 -23.78
N ASP A 29 1.38 -3.22 -24.32
CA ASP A 29 0.15 -3.03 -23.59
C ASP A 29 -0.29 -4.33 -22.89
N VAL A 30 -0.14 -4.36 -21.56
CA VAL A 30 -0.50 -5.51 -20.73
C VAL A 30 -1.75 -5.18 -19.91
N ARG A 31 -2.69 -6.14 -19.89
CA ARG A 31 -3.87 -6.10 -19.04
C ARG A 31 -3.84 -7.28 -18.09
N VAL A 32 -3.91 -7.01 -16.79
CA VAL A 32 -3.99 -8.06 -15.77
C VAL A 32 -5.27 -7.91 -14.96
N ALA A 33 -5.92 -9.04 -14.68
CA ALA A 33 -7.10 -9.06 -13.85
C ALA A 33 -6.73 -8.92 -12.37
N LEU A 34 -7.41 -8.03 -11.67
CA LEU A 34 -7.26 -7.79 -10.24
C LEU A 34 -8.49 -8.30 -9.49
N LYS A 35 -8.32 -8.96 -8.35
CA LYS A 35 -9.44 -9.37 -7.48
C LYS A 35 -9.12 -9.10 -6.02
N HIS A 36 -10.16 -8.94 -5.20
CA HIS A 36 -10.00 -8.82 -3.76
C HIS A 36 -9.65 -10.18 -3.11
N VAL A 37 -8.84 -10.21 -2.04
CA VAL A 37 -8.44 -11.46 -1.33
C VAL A 37 -9.62 -12.25 -0.76
N ASP A 38 -10.68 -11.56 -0.39
CA ASP A 38 -11.90 -12.15 0.13
C ASP A 38 -12.99 -12.30 -0.96
N ALA A 39 -12.66 -12.10 -2.25
CA ALA A 39 -13.61 -12.28 -3.36
C ALA A 39 -14.19 -13.71 -3.39
N GLY A 40 -15.51 -13.80 -3.60
CA GLY A 40 -16.24 -15.08 -3.59
C GLY A 40 -16.60 -15.61 -2.20
N LYS A 41 -16.12 -14.99 -1.11
CA LYS A 41 -16.59 -15.33 0.24
C LYS A 41 -17.99 -14.76 0.46
N GLN A 42 -18.90 -15.57 1.01
CA GLN A 42 -20.27 -15.15 1.32
C GLN A 42 -20.33 -14.32 2.62
N LEU A 43 -19.57 -13.23 2.65
CA LEU A 43 -19.47 -12.31 3.78
C LEU A 43 -20.14 -10.98 3.43
N SER A 44 -20.77 -10.36 4.42
CA SER A 44 -21.32 -9.01 4.27
C SER A 44 -20.21 -7.96 4.20
N ARG A 45 -20.50 -6.80 3.58
CA ARG A 45 -19.54 -5.68 3.51
C ARG A 45 -18.95 -5.32 4.90
N PRO A 46 -19.73 -5.21 5.99
CA PRO A 46 -19.13 -4.94 7.30
C PRO A 46 -18.21 -6.03 7.83
N GLU A 47 -18.43 -7.30 7.46
CA GLU A 47 -17.50 -8.38 7.82
C GLU A 47 -16.20 -8.27 7.03
N LEU A 48 -16.29 -8.02 5.72
CA LEU A 48 -15.13 -7.83 4.83
C LEU A 48 -14.27 -6.64 5.26
N ILE A 49 -14.90 -5.47 5.48
CA ILE A 49 -14.19 -4.26 5.92
C ILE A 49 -13.58 -4.45 7.31
N ARG A 50 -14.27 -5.11 8.25
CA ARG A 50 -13.69 -5.37 9.58
C ARG A 50 -12.45 -6.27 9.52
N ARG A 51 -12.45 -7.28 8.64
CA ARG A 51 -11.26 -8.13 8.41
C ARG A 51 -10.09 -7.30 7.88
N ALA A 52 -10.35 -6.41 6.91
CA ALA A 52 -9.35 -5.48 6.39
C ALA A 52 -8.86 -4.46 7.42
N MET A 53 -9.77 -3.94 8.25
CA MET A 53 -9.43 -3.03 9.36
C MET A 53 -8.54 -3.71 10.40
N GLN A 54 -8.84 -4.96 10.78
CA GLN A 54 -8.04 -5.71 11.75
C GLN A 54 -6.60 -5.89 11.24
N ARG A 55 -6.46 -6.29 9.98
CA ARG A 55 -5.19 -6.37 9.26
C ARG A 55 -4.43 -5.05 9.27
N SER A 56 -5.04 -4.00 8.71
CA SER A 56 -4.42 -2.68 8.59
C SER A 56 -4.02 -2.03 9.93
N LYS A 57 -4.71 -2.34 11.03
CA LYS A 57 -4.33 -1.85 12.37
C LYS A 57 -3.08 -2.54 12.90
N ALA A 58 -2.93 -3.84 12.67
CA ALA A 58 -1.71 -4.55 13.02
C ALA A 58 -0.50 -3.93 12.29
N ARG A 59 -0.67 -3.60 11.00
CA ARG A 59 0.33 -2.81 10.25
C ARG A 59 0.63 -1.46 10.87
N ALA A 60 -0.39 -0.70 11.26
CA ALA A 60 -0.18 0.63 11.84
C ALA A 60 0.65 0.59 13.13
N VAL A 61 0.42 -0.43 13.97
CA VAL A 61 1.21 -0.68 15.19
C VAL A 61 2.66 -1.06 14.83
N ALA A 62 2.86 -1.92 13.83
CA ALA A 62 4.21 -2.32 13.40
C ALA A 62 4.98 -1.15 12.75
N LEU A 63 4.34 -0.37 11.87
CA LEU A 63 4.92 0.81 11.21
C LEU A 63 5.30 1.90 12.21
N SER A 64 4.43 2.21 13.17
CA SER A 64 4.75 3.21 14.21
C SER A 64 5.97 2.80 15.05
N ALA A 65 6.09 1.51 15.39
CA ALA A 65 7.26 0.99 16.10
C ALA A 65 8.57 1.09 15.28
N VAL A 66 8.50 0.87 13.96
CA VAL A 66 9.66 1.02 13.06
C VAL A 66 10.06 2.49 12.90
N ARG A 67 9.09 3.39 12.66
CA ARG A 67 9.32 4.83 12.52
C ARG A 67 9.95 5.42 13.79
N ASN A 68 9.44 5.05 14.96
CA ASN A 68 9.98 5.53 16.24
C ASN A 68 11.44 5.07 16.47
N ARG A 69 11.80 3.87 15.99
CA ARG A 69 13.20 3.37 16.04
C ARG A 69 14.13 4.08 15.05
N ALA A 70 13.63 4.42 13.87
CA ALA A 70 14.39 5.23 12.91
C ALA A 70 14.68 6.61 13.51
N SER A 71 13.66 7.30 14.05
CA SER A 71 13.82 8.58 14.74
C SER A 71 14.78 8.52 15.94
N ALA A 72 14.79 7.41 16.69
CA ALA A 72 15.72 7.21 17.80
C ALA A 72 17.19 7.00 17.34
N ARG A 73 17.42 6.34 16.21
CA ARG A 73 18.77 6.18 15.62
C ARG A 73 19.40 7.51 15.20
N PHE A 74 18.59 8.50 14.83
CA PHE A 74 19.06 9.84 14.45
C PHE A 74 19.25 10.80 15.64
N SER A 75 18.83 10.43 16.86
CA SER A 75 18.97 11.27 18.06
C SER A 75 20.33 11.12 18.78
N GLY A 76 21.33 10.47 18.17
CA GLY A 76 22.73 10.61 18.56
C GLY A 76 23.13 10.08 19.96
N LYS A 77 22.37 9.15 20.55
CA LYS A 77 22.84 8.42 21.74
C LYS A 77 23.42 7.07 21.32
N ASN A 78 24.73 7.08 21.03
CA ASN A 78 25.54 5.88 21.00
C ASN A 78 25.53 5.26 22.40
N ASN A 79 24.66 4.30 22.63
CA ASN A 79 24.89 3.30 23.66
C ASN A 79 24.72 1.94 22.99
N GLU A 80 25.86 1.35 22.62
CA GLU A 80 26.00 -0.06 22.29
C GLU A 80 25.69 -0.88 23.54
N GLN A 81 24.41 -1.01 23.85
CA GLN A 81 23.89 -2.17 24.54
C GLN A 81 22.82 -2.75 23.64
N GLN A 82 23.17 -3.90 23.08
CA GLN A 82 22.31 -4.79 22.35
C GLN A 82 21.20 -5.29 23.29
N GLN A 83 20.25 -4.42 23.60
CA GLN A 83 19.03 -4.79 24.30
C GLN A 83 18.17 -5.55 23.29
N THR A 84 18.17 -6.86 23.46
CA THR A 84 17.15 -7.76 22.94
C THR A 84 15.76 -7.17 23.18
N PRO A 85 14.84 -7.26 22.21
CA PRO A 85 13.50 -6.72 22.36
C PRO A 85 12.84 -7.30 23.62
N PRO A 86 12.09 -6.50 24.40
CA PRO A 86 11.32 -7.03 25.50
C PRO A 86 10.37 -8.11 24.97
N THR A 87 10.60 -9.33 25.41
CA THR A 87 9.72 -10.48 25.26
C THR A 87 8.36 -10.12 25.83
N GLY A 88 7.32 -9.99 25.00
CA GLY A 88 5.97 -9.79 25.53
C GLY A 88 4.85 -9.37 24.58
N VAL A 89 5.14 -8.75 23.43
CA VAL A 89 4.09 -8.47 22.42
C VAL A 89 4.25 -9.47 21.28
N PRO A 90 3.39 -10.49 21.15
CA PRO A 90 3.39 -11.31 19.94
C PRO A 90 2.96 -10.42 18.77
N VAL A 91 3.93 -9.97 17.97
CA VAL A 91 3.67 -9.43 16.63
C VAL A 91 3.13 -10.60 15.83
N ARG A 92 1.81 -10.76 15.83
CA ARG A 92 1.13 -11.72 14.97
C ARG A 92 1.34 -11.24 13.55
N PRO A 93 2.01 -12.03 12.69
CA PRO A 93 2.21 -11.61 11.32
C PRO A 93 0.85 -11.46 10.65
N SER A 94 0.49 -10.23 10.32
CA SER A 94 -0.81 -9.92 9.75
C SER A 94 -0.58 -9.76 8.26
N GLY A 95 -1.17 -10.67 7.49
CA GLY A 95 -1.12 -10.61 6.05
C GLY A 95 -2.03 -9.50 5.60
N ASP A 96 -1.49 -8.34 5.27
CA ASP A 96 -2.28 -7.11 5.28
C ASP A 96 -2.57 -6.56 3.90
N LEU A 97 -2.09 -7.22 2.83
CA LEU A 97 -2.40 -6.88 1.45
C LEU A 97 -3.75 -7.46 1.01
N GLU A 98 -4.42 -6.77 0.10
CA GLU A 98 -5.87 -6.89 -0.08
C GLU A 98 -6.28 -7.21 -1.52
N TYR A 99 -5.41 -6.91 -2.48
CA TYR A 99 -5.67 -7.12 -3.90
C TYR A 99 -4.68 -8.13 -4.48
N VAL A 100 -5.22 -9.10 -5.21
CA VAL A 100 -4.50 -10.22 -5.82
C VAL A 100 -4.50 -10.05 -7.33
N VAL A 101 -3.34 -10.31 -7.90
CA VAL A 101 -3.09 -10.41 -9.34
C VAL A 101 -2.72 -11.86 -9.64
N ASP A 102 -3.33 -12.42 -10.68
CA ASP A 102 -2.97 -13.74 -11.18
C ASP A 102 -1.90 -13.56 -12.27
N LEU A 103 -0.71 -14.11 -12.04
CA LEU A 103 0.43 -14.14 -12.95
C LEU A 103 0.73 -15.59 -13.36
N ALA A 104 1.63 -15.80 -14.33
CA ALA A 104 2.16 -17.12 -14.61
C ALA A 104 3.70 -17.13 -14.60
N ILE A 105 4.30 -18.13 -13.96
CA ILE A 105 5.74 -18.26 -13.76
C ILE A 105 6.21 -19.64 -14.26
N GLY A 106 7.35 -19.70 -14.92
CA GLY A 106 8.02 -20.94 -15.33
C GLY A 106 7.79 -21.35 -16.78
N THR A 107 8.42 -22.46 -17.16
CA THR A 107 8.30 -23.09 -18.49
C THR A 107 8.03 -24.60 -18.30
N PRO A 108 6.79 -25.09 -18.51
CA PRO A 108 5.60 -24.38 -19.00
C PRO A 108 5.02 -23.39 -17.96
N PRO A 109 4.32 -22.31 -18.38
CA PRO A 109 3.77 -21.31 -17.47
C PRO A 109 2.81 -21.89 -16.44
N GLN A 110 3.09 -21.70 -15.16
CA GLN A 110 2.23 -22.12 -14.04
C GLN A 110 1.54 -20.91 -13.40
N PRO A 111 0.22 -20.95 -13.14
CA PRO A 111 -0.48 -19.83 -12.53
C PRO A 111 -0.06 -19.63 -11.07
N VAL A 112 0.17 -18.37 -10.69
CA VAL A 112 0.52 -17.94 -9.33
C VAL A 112 -0.33 -16.73 -8.97
N SER A 113 -0.95 -16.75 -7.79
CA SER A 113 -1.75 -15.64 -7.27
C SER A 113 -0.92 -14.84 -6.27
N VAL A 114 -0.55 -13.62 -6.61
CA VAL A 114 0.31 -12.75 -5.79
C VAL A 114 -0.42 -11.47 -5.39
N LEU A 115 -0.04 -10.91 -4.25
CA LEU A 115 -0.62 -9.67 -3.73
C LEU A 115 0.05 -8.46 -4.38
N LEU A 116 -0.73 -7.48 -4.83
CA LEU A 116 -0.23 -6.23 -5.41
C LEU A 116 0.10 -5.21 -4.31
N ASP A 117 1.33 -4.72 -4.33
CA ASP A 117 1.83 -3.80 -3.31
C ASP A 117 2.62 -2.63 -3.92
N THR A 118 2.01 -1.44 -3.98
CA THR A 118 2.68 -0.20 -4.41
C THR A 118 3.66 0.35 -3.37
N GLY A 119 3.68 -0.22 -2.16
CA GLY A 119 4.58 0.13 -1.07
C GLY A 119 5.81 -0.78 -0.92
N SER A 120 6.09 -1.69 -1.88
CA SER A 120 7.28 -2.54 -1.84
C SER A 120 7.88 -2.82 -3.21
N ASP A 121 9.14 -3.25 -3.22
CA ASP A 121 9.87 -3.51 -4.46
C ASP A 121 9.91 -4.99 -4.83
N LEU A 122 10.13 -5.89 -3.87
CA LEU A 122 10.44 -7.28 -4.23
C LEU A 122 9.23 -8.01 -4.83
N ILE A 123 9.40 -8.57 -6.03
CA ILE A 123 8.56 -9.67 -6.53
C ILE A 123 9.02 -10.96 -5.86
N TRP A 124 8.14 -11.69 -5.19
CA TRP A 124 8.46 -13.01 -4.63
C TRP A 124 7.23 -13.92 -4.56
N THR A 125 7.49 -15.23 -4.54
CA THR A 125 6.47 -16.26 -4.28
C THR A 125 7.05 -17.38 -3.42
N GLN A 126 6.20 -18.06 -2.66
CA GLN A 126 6.52 -19.29 -1.96
C GLN A 126 7.00 -20.33 -2.97
N CYS A 127 8.18 -20.87 -2.72
CA CYS A 127 8.74 -21.99 -3.43
C CYS A 127 8.88 -23.19 -2.50
N ALA A 128 8.97 -24.40 -3.07
CA ALA A 128 9.57 -25.51 -2.34
C ALA A 128 11.07 -25.23 -2.11
N PRO A 129 11.68 -25.72 -1.02
CA PRO A 129 13.10 -25.48 -0.76
C PRO A 129 13.95 -26.05 -1.91
N CYS A 130 14.60 -25.16 -2.64
CA CYS A 130 15.67 -25.50 -3.56
C CYS A 130 16.98 -25.11 -2.85
N GLU A 131 17.45 -25.95 -1.91
CA GLU A 131 18.77 -25.74 -1.31
C GLU A 131 19.83 -25.96 -2.40
N ARG A 132 20.48 -24.87 -2.82
CA ARG A 132 21.64 -24.92 -3.68
C ARG A 132 22.77 -24.13 -2.99
N PRO A 133 23.92 -24.77 -2.73
CA PRO A 133 24.96 -24.20 -1.87
C PRO A 133 25.65 -22.92 -2.40
N ASP A 134 25.36 -22.47 -3.62
CA ASP A 134 25.99 -21.28 -4.25
C ASP A 134 24.96 -20.29 -4.83
N THR A 135 23.95 -19.87 -4.05
CA THR A 135 22.85 -19.03 -4.56
C THR A 135 22.77 -17.63 -3.92
N CYS A 136 22.44 -16.61 -4.72
CA CYS A 136 22.08 -15.27 -4.21
C CYS A 136 20.88 -15.44 -3.27
N THR A 137 21.01 -15.07 -2.00
CA THR A 137 19.90 -15.09 -1.04
C THR A 137 19.33 -13.69 -0.84
N TYR A 138 18.06 -13.63 -0.46
CA TYR A 138 17.42 -12.37 -0.10
C TYR A 138 16.71 -12.50 1.25
N ARG A 139 16.57 -11.38 1.94
CA ARG A 139 15.69 -11.20 3.09
C ARG A 139 14.94 -9.89 2.92
N TYR A 140 13.62 -9.94 2.99
CA TYR A 140 12.75 -8.79 2.83
C TYR A 140 11.78 -8.69 4.00
N ASN A 141 11.69 -7.51 4.62
CA ASN A 141 10.81 -7.25 5.76
C ASN A 141 9.78 -6.19 5.35
N TYR A 142 8.52 -6.45 5.68
CA TYR A 142 7.42 -5.53 5.44
C TYR A 142 7.08 -4.73 6.70
N GLY A 143 6.40 -3.60 6.51
CA GLY A 143 6.02 -2.69 7.58
C GLY A 143 5.03 -3.27 8.59
N ASP A 144 4.28 -4.33 8.22
CA ASP A 144 3.37 -5.08 9.08
C ASP A 144 4.06 -6.17 9.92
N GLY A 145 5.37 -6.32 9.78
CA GLY A 145 6.15 -7.37 10.42
C GLY A 145 6.11 -8.70 9.69
N THR A 146 5.45 -8.80 8.53
CA THR A 146 5.63 -9.96 7.64
C THR A 146 7.03 -9.95 7.03
N MET A 147 7.55 -11.12 6.73
CA MET A 147 8.91 -11.29 6.23
C MET A 147 8.98 -12.47 5.26
N THR A 148 9.86 -12.36 4.27
CA THR A 148 10.23 -13.46 3.39
C THR A 148 11.75 -13.57 3.29
N MET A 149 12.25 -14.80 3.23
CA MET A 149 13.65 -15.12 3.00
C MET A 149 13.75 -16.31 2.07
N GLY A 150 14.74 -16.31 1.19
CA GLY A 150 14.95 -17.39 0.25
C GLY A 150 16.05 -17.07 -0.76
N VAL A 151 15.94 -17.68 -1.94
CA VAL A 151 16.89 -17.50 -3.04
C VAL A 151 16.34 -16.46 -4.01
N TYR A 152 17.17 -15.51 -4.43
CA TYR A 152 16.88 -14.62 -5.54
C TYR A 152 17.26 -15.31 -6.84
N ALA A 153 16.29 -15.47 -7.73
CA ALA A 153 16.43 -16.22 -8.96
C ALA A 153 15.85 -15.43 -10.14
N THR A 154 16.19 -15.86 -11.36
CA THR A 154 15.54 -15.38 -12.58
C THR A 154 14.68 -16.50 -13.15
N GLU A 155 13.43 -16.19 -13.51
CA GLU A 155 12.52 -17.12 -14.19
C GLU A 155 11.67 -16.34 -15.20
N ARG A 156 11.05 -17.06 -16.13
CA ARG A 156 10.14 -16.51 -17.13
C ARG A 156 8.76 -16.25 -16.54
N PHE A 157 8.33 -15.00 -16.58
CA PHE A 157 6.98 -14.56 -16.23
C PHE A 157 6.17 -14.37 -17.51
N THR A 158 4.96 -14.90 -17.53
CA THR A 158 4.05 -14.82 -18.67
C THR A 158 2.86 -13.92 -18.35
N PHE A 159 2.62 -12.94 -19.22
CA PHE A 159 1.53 -11.98 -19.17
C PHE A 159 0.64 -12.15 -20.41
N THR A 160 -0.65 -11.86 -20.25
CA THR A 160 -1.57 -11.79 -21.40
C THR A 160 -1.58 -10.35 -21.92
N SER A 161 -1.36 -10.20 -23.23
CA SER A 161 -1.49 -8.90 -23.92
C SER A 161 -2.92 -8.38 -23.82
N SER A 162 -3.07 -7.06 -23.93
CA SER A 162 -4.35 -6.33 -23.98
C SER A 162 -5.45 -6.99 -24.81
N ASP A 163 -5.06 -7.54 -25.97
CA ASP A 163 -5.97 -8.05 -26.99
C ASP A 163 -6.35 -9.53 -26.76
N GLY A 164 -5.84 -10.15 -25.68
CA GLY A 164 -6.15 -11.53 -25.29
C GLY A 164 -5.43 -12.62 -26.10
N ASP A 165 -4.92 -12.28 -27.29
CA ASP A 165 -4.41 -13.27 -28.25
C ASP A 165 -2.90 -13.53 -28.14
N ARG A 166 -2.13 -12.64 -27.51
CA ARG A 166 -0.67 -12.76 -27.40
C ARG A 166 -0.24 -13.01 -25.95
N LEU A 167 0.48 -14.11 -25.73
CA LEU A 167 1.21 -14.36 -24.48
C LEU A 167 2.60 -13.72 -24.59
N MET A 168 2.94 -12.91 -23.60
CA MET A 168 4.22 -12.24 -23.49
C MET A 168 5.02 -12.88 -22.36
N THR A 169 6.17 -13.47 -22.67
CA THR A 169 7.00 -14.17 -21.68
C THR A 169 8.37 -13.52 -21.54
N VAL A 170 8.64 -12.96 -20.37
CA VAL A 170 9.85 -12.16 -20.07
C VAL A 170 10.61 -12.71 -18.87
N PRO A 171 11.96 -12.73 -18.89
CA PRO A 171 12.74 -13.10 -17.73
C PRO A 171 12.69 -12.00 -16.67
N LEU A 172 12.27 -12.32 -15.46
CA LEU A 172 12.29 -11.40 -14.32
C LEU A 172 13.05 -12.02 -13.15
N GLY A 173 13.77 -11.16 -12.43
CA GLY A 173 14.34 -11.48 -11.13
C GLY A 173 13.27 -11.45 -10.05
N PHE A 174 13.21 -12.49 -9.22
CA PHE A 174 12.23 -12.62 -8.16
C PHE A 174 12.79 -13.42 -6.98
N GLY A 175 12.18 -13.23 -5.81
CA GLY A 175 12.43 -14.02 -4.62
C GLY A 175 11.66 -15.35 -4.64
N CYS A 176 12.40 -16.45 -4.58
CA CYS A 176 11.88 -17.78 -4.37
C CYS A 176 11.93 -18.08 -2.85
N GLY A 177 10.83 -17.77 -2.16
CA GLY A 177 10.78 -17.74 -0.69
C GLY A 177 10.70 -19.15 -0.10
N SER A 178 11.62 -19.46 0.81
CA SER A 178 11.68 -20.73 1.54
C SER A 178 11.22 -20.58 3.00
N MET A 179 11.42 -19.39 3.59
CA MET A 179 10.98 -19.07 4.95
C MET A 179 10.17 -17.78 4.92
N ASN A 180 8.86 -17.93 5.11
CA ASN A 180 7.91 -16.82 5.08
C ASN A 180 7.20 -16.73 6.43
N VAL A 181 7.26 -15.54 7.04
CA VAL A 181 6.60 -15.23 8.30
C VAL A 181 5.37 -14.41 7.99
N GLY A 182 4.23 -15.07 8.11
CA GLY A 182 2.91 -14.47 8.20
C GLY A 182 1.89 -14.91 7.20
N SER A 183 0.75 -14.22 7.22
CA SER A 183 -0.35 -14.55 6.32
C SER A 183 -0.13 -13.86 4.96
N LEU A 184 -0.55 -14.52 3.90
CA LEU A 184 -0.68 -13.92 2.56
C LEU A 184 -2.14 -13.94 2.09
N ASN A 185 -3.10 -14.13 3.00
CA ASN A 185 -4.54 -14.19 2.68
C ASN A 185 -4.86 -15.16 1.53
N ASN A 186 -4.25 -16.35 1.53
CA ASN A 186 -4.31 -17.38 0.48
C ASN A 186 -3.57 -17.04 -0.82
N GLY A 187 -2.84 -15.93 -0.88
CA GLY A 187 -1.85 -15.67 -1.92
C GLY A 187 -0.59 -16.53 -1.76
N SER A 188 0.14 -16.67 -2.85
CA SER A 188 1.42 -17.40 -2.90
C SER A 188 2.62 -16.47 -2.71
N GLY A 189 2.44 -15.16 -2.80
CA GLY A 189 3.53 -14.19 -2.75
C GLY A 189 3.09 -12.74 -2.88
N ILE A 190 4.04 -11.84 -3.14
CA ILE A 190 3.82 -10.40 -3.31
C ILE A 190 4.52 -9.95 -4.59
N VAL A 191 3.86 -9.10 -5.37
CA VAL A 191 4.46 -8.39 -6.50
C VAL A 191 4.61 -6.92 -6.13
N GLY A 192 5.87 -6.51 -5.97
CA GLY A 192 6.22 -5.13 -5.64
C GLY A 192 6.07 -4.20 -6.84
N PHE A 193 5.38 -3.09 -6.62
CA PHE A 193 5.13 -2.01 -7.58
C PHE A 193 5.87 -0.72 -7.22
N GLY A 194 6.76 -0.76 -6.22
CA GLY A 194 7.62 0.36 -5.84
C GLY A 194 8.59 0.79 -6.93
N ARG A 195 9.38 1.81 -6.64
CA ARG A 195 10.24 2.47 -7.64
C ARG A 195 11.67 1.95 -7.71
N ASN A 196 12.08 1.00 -6.87
CA ASN A 196 13.46 0.49 -6.91
C ASN A 196 13.63 -0.62 -7.96
N PRO A 197 14.88 -0.98 -8.31
CA PRO A 197 15.18 -1.91 -9.42
C PRO A 197 14.58 -3.33 -9.31
N LEU A 198 14.19 -3.78 -8.12
CA LEU A 198 13.63 -5.12 -7.92
C LEU A 198 12.12 -5.21 -8.21
N SER A 199 11.45 -4.07 -8.42
CA SER A 199 10.01 -4.02 -8.68
C SER A 199 9.63 -4.47 -10.08
N LEU A 200 8.39 -4.94 -10.22
CA LEU A 200 7.84 -5.30 -11.52
C LEU A 200 7.87 -4.10 -12.48
N VAL A 201 7.54 -2.92 -11.95
CA VAL A 201 7.55 -1.66 -12.68
C VAL A 201 8.93 -1.37 -13.26
N SER A 202 9.98 -1.46 -12.44
CA SER A 202 11.35 -1.17 -12.88
C SER A 202 11.92 -2.24 -13.81
N GLN A 203 11.72 -3.53 -13.50
CA GLN A 203 12.27 -4.62 -14.32
C GLN A 203 11.65 -4.68 -15.72
N LEU A 204 10.37 -4.27 -15.85
CA LEU A 204 9.67 -4.14 -17.12
C LEU A 204 9.81 -2.76 -17.77
N SER A 205 10.56 -1.83 -17.18
CA SER A 205 10.67 -0.44 -17.65
C SER A 205 9.32 0.25 -17.85
N ILE A 206 8.33 -0.07 -17.02
CA ILE A 206 6.98 0.50 -17.10
C ILE A 206 7.04 1.98 -16.74
N ARG A 207 6.68 2.85 -17.68
CA ARG A 207 6.62 4.31 -17.46
C ARG A 207 5.29 4.78 -16.90
N ARG A 208 4.21 4.04 -17.17
CA ARG A 208 2.87 4.37 -16.71
C ARG A 208 2.11 3.10 -16.36
N PHE A 209 1.41 3.12 -15.24
CA PHE A 209 0.49 2.05 -14.88
C PHE A 209 -0.76 2.60 -14.18
N SER A 210 -1.89 1.94 -14.39
CA SER A 210 -3.13 2.31 -13.74
C SER A 210 -3.92 1.12 -13.25
N TYR A 211 -4.72 1.33 -12.20
CA TYR A 211 -5.69 0.35 -11.72
C TYR A 211 -7.02 1.02 -11.37
N CYS A 212 -8.05 0.20 -11.21
CA CYS A 212 -9.36 0.59 -10.72
C CYS A 212 -9.75 -0.35 -9.58
N LEU A 213 -9.54 0.01 -8.31
CA LEU A 213 -9.80 -0.96 -7.24
C LEU A 213 -11.31 -1.15 -7.06
N THR A 214 -11.82 -2.38 -7.13
CA THR A 214 -13.23 -2.65 -6.84
C THR A 214 -13.53 -2.52 -5.35
N SER A 215 -14.75 -2.12 -5.02
CA SER A 215 -15.31 -2.18 -3.67
C SER A 215 -15.09 -3.55 -3.01
N TYR A 216 -14.78 -3.58 -1.70
CA TYR A 216 -14.63 -4.81 -0.91
C TYR A 216 -15.83 -5.75 -1.01
N ALA A 217 -17.03 -5.21 -1.22
CA ALA A 217 -18.26 -5.98 -1.32
C ALA A 217 -18.48 -6.59 -2.72
N SER A 218 -17.63 -6.23 -3.70
CA SER A 218 -17.74 -6.69 -5.07
C SER A 218 -16.99 -8.00 -5.27
N GLY A 219 -17.65 -8.98 -5.90
CA GLY A 219 -16.97 -10.16 -6.44
C GLY A 219 -16.37 -9.94 -7.83
N ARG A 220 -16.51 -8.73 -8.41
CA ARG A 220 -16.03 -8.42 -9.74
C ARG A 220 -14.51 -8.34 -9.78
N LYS A 221 -13.95 -8.83 -10.88
CA LYS A 221 -12.56 -8.57 -11.23
C LYS A 221 -12.43 -7.15 -11.79
N SER A 222 -11.32 -6.51 -11.48
CA SER A 222 -10.93 -5.24 -12.09
C SER A 222 -9.71 -5.41 -12.99
N THR A 223 -9.16 -4.28 -13.46
CA THR A 223 -8.05 -4.21 -14.40
C THR A 223 -6.88 -3.45 -13.81
N LEU A 224 -5.70 -3.99 -14.06
CA LEU A 224 -4.40 -3.33 -13.99
C LEU A 224 -3.88 -3.20 -15.43
N LEU A 225 -3.47 -2.00 -15.81
CA LEU A 225 -3.08 -1.65 -17.18
C LEU A 225 -1.68 -1.03 -17.17
N PHE A 226 -0.81 -1.46 -18.08
CA PHE A 226 0.53 -0.89 -18.29
C PHE A 226 0.62 -0.15 -19.63
N GLY A 227 1.63 0.71 -19.76
CA GLY A 227 2.02 1.27 -21.07
C GLY A 227 0.98 2.24 -21.64
N SER A 228 0.75 2.18 -22.95
CA SER A 228 -0.12 3.12 -23.65
C SER A 228 -1.60 2.95 -23.26
N LEU A 229 -2.02 1.74 -22.87
CA LEU A 229 -3.35 1.50 -22.28
C LEU A 229 -3.62 2.35 -21.04
N SER A 230 -2.57 2.73 -20.31
CA SER A 230 -2.68 3.55 -19.12
C SER A 230 -2.73 5.06 -19.41
N GLY A 231 -2.61 5.49 -20.67
CA GLY A 231 -2.74 6.90 -21.06
C GLY A 231 -4.18 7.33 -21.44
N GLY A 232 -5.02 6.39 -21.90
CA GLY A 232 -6.41 6.64 -22.35
C GLY A 232 -7.50 6.29 -21.32
N VAL A 233 -7.14 6.12 -20.04
CA VAL A 233 -7.93 5.35 -19.05
C VAL A 233 -9.09 6.07 -18.41
N TYR A 234 -9.35 7.33 -18.80
CA TYR A 234 -10.47 8.09 -18.27
C TYR A 234 -11.71 8.03 -19.17
N GLY A 235 -11.73 7.17 -20.19
CA GLY A 235 -12.92 6.95 -21.01
C GLY A 235 -14.12 6.42 -20.21
N ASP A 236 -13.88 5.75 -19.08
CA ASP A 236 -14.90 5.29 -18.12
C ASP A 236 -15.02 6.20 -16.87
N ALA A 237 -14.34 7.34 -16.86
CA ALA A 237 -14.41 8.28 -15.75
C ALA A 237 -15.81 8.89 -15.65
N THR A 238 -16.34 8.91 -14.44
CA THR A 238 -17.65 9.45 -14.09
C THR A 238 -17.57 10.85 -13.48
N GLY A 239 -16.35 11.41 -13.41
CA GLY A 239 -16.06 12.72 -12.83
C GLY A 239 -14.76 13.31 -13.36
N PRO A 240 -14.38 14.51 -12.91
CA PRO A 240 -13.18 15.19 -13.38
C PRO A 240 -11.92 14.42 -12.99
N VAL A 241 -10.93 14.44 -13.90
CA VAL A 241 -9.59 13.95 -13.63
C VAL A 241 -8.83 14.98 -12.80
N GLN A 242 -8.24 14.53 -11.71
CA GLN A 242 -7.47 15.34 -10.78
C GLN A 242 -6.03 14.82 -10.78
N THR A 243 -5.04 15.71 -10.80
CA THR A 243 -3.62 15.34 -10.92
C THR A 243 -2.76 16.10 -9.93
N THR A 244 -1.91 15.37 -9.21
CA THR A 244 -0.93 15.92 -8.26
C THR A 244 0.48 15.43 -8.61
N PRO A 245 1.53 16.22 -8.33
CA PRO A 245 2.90 15.73 -8.48
C PRO A 245 3.19 14.58 -7.49
N LEU A 246 4.02 13.65 -7.95
CA LEU A 246 4.72 12.68 -7.11
C LEU A 246 5.98 13.32 -6.55
N LEU A 247 6.23 13.10 -5.27
CA LEU A 247 7.45 13.51 -4.59
C LEU A 247 8.41 12.33 -4.48
N GLN A 248 9.71 12.63 -4.36
CA GLN A 248 10.77 11.63 -4.24
C GLN A 248 11.50 11.78 -2.92
N SER A 249 11.76 10.64 -2.26
CA SER A 249 12.63 10.58 -1.09
C SER A 249 13.95 9.93 -1.48
N LEU A 250 15.08 10.60 -1.22
CA LEU A 250 16.41 10.01 -1.44
C LEU A 250 16.70 8.86 -0.46
N HIS A 251 16.04 8.85 0.70
CA HIS A 251 16.23 7.84 1.74
C HIS A 251 15.30 6.64 1.55
N TYR A 252 14.10 6.87 1.04
CA TYR A 252 13.09 5.84 0.80
C TYR A 252 12.49 5.95 -0.61
N PRO A 253 13.30 5.77 -1.67
CA PRO A 253 12.89 6.01 -3.06
C PRO A 253 11.81 5.06 -3.55
N THR A 254 11.60 3.90 -2.91
CA THR A 254 10.59 2.91 -3.28
C THR A 254 9.16 3.48 -3.29
N PHE A 255 8.84 4.38 -2.37
CA PHE A 255 7.46 4.82 -2.13
C PHE A 255 7.01 5.92 -3.10
N TYR A 256 5.73 5.89 -3.43
CA TYR A 256 5.04 6.98 -4.14
C TYR A 256 4.52 8.01 -3.14
N TYR A 257 5.29 9.08 -2.95
CA TYR A 257 4.88 10.20 -2.10
C TYR A 257 4.02 11.20 -2.89
N VAL A 258 3.04 11.79 -2.22
CA VAL A 258 2.17 12.83 -2.77
C VAL A 258 2.18 14.07 -1.89
N HIS A 259 1.99 15.24 -2.52
CA HIS A 259 1.98 16.52 -1.80
C HIS A 259 0.60 16.83 -1.25
N LEU A 260 0.25 16.27 -0.09
CA LEU A 260 -0.99 16.58 0.62
C LEU A 260 -0.86 17.91 1.40
N THR A 261 -1.73 18.87 1.12
CA THR A 261 -1.69 20.24 1.68
C THR A 261 -2.74 20.45 2.78
N GLY A 262 -3.72 19.56 2.90
CA GLY A 262 -4.74 19.65 3.93
C GLY A 262 -5.89 18.68 3.78
N LEU A 263 -6.82 18.76 4.74
CA LEU A 263 -8.03 17.95 4.80
C LEU A 263 -9.25 18.84 5.05
N SER A 264 -10.40 18.50 4.47
CA SER A 264 -11.69 19.10 4.81
C SER A 264 -12.67 18.06 5.32
N VAL A 265 -13.51 18.46 6.29
CA VAL A 265 -14.65 17.68 6.77
C VAL A 265 -15.89 18.57 6.70
N GLY A 266 -16.88 18.15 5.90
CA GLY A 266 -18.00 19.01 5.50
C GLY A 266 -17.51 20.21 4.70
N ALA A 267 -18.01 21.40 4.99
CA ALA A 267 -17.54 22.65 4.39
C ALA A 267 -16.29 23.23 5.07
N ARG A 268 -15.74 22.57 6.10
CA ARG A 268 -14.66 23.11 6.92
C ARG A 268 -13.31 22.51 6.55
N ARG A 269 -12.41 23.35 6.02
CA ARG A 269 -10.97 23.04 5.96
C ARG A 269 -10.40 22.97 7.37
N LEU A 270 -9.73 21.87 7.69
CA LEU A 270 -9.18 21.64 9.02
C LEU A 270 -7.95 22.52 9.25
N ARG A 271 -7.76 22.95 10.50
CA ARG A 271 -6.61 23.78 10.90
C ARG A 271 -5.41 22.89 11.21
N ILE A 272 -4.91 22.23 10.17
CA ILE A 272 -3.75 21.36 10.24
C ILE A 272 -2.63 22.05 9.44
N PRO A 273 -1.45 22.29 10.04
CA PRO A 273 -0.35 22.87 9.30
C PRO A 273 0.13 21.89 8.22
N GLU A 274 0.47 22.39 7.04
CA GLU A 274 0.96 21.59 5.91
C GLU A 274 2.23 20.80 6.27
N SER A 275 3.04 21.30 7.21
CA SER A 275 4.21 20.61 7.76
C SER A 275 3.88 19.27 8.44
N ALA A 276 2.61 19.01 8.78
CA ALA A 276 2.16 17.71 9.30
C ALA A 276 2.14 16.62 8.22
N PHE A 277 2.19 16.99 6.94
CA PHE A 277 2.18 16.10 5.79
C PHE A 277 3.49 16.12 4.99
N ALA A 278 4.39 17.06 5.31
CA ALA A 278 5.61 17.29 4.55
C ALA A 278 6.56 16.08 4.57
N LEU A 279 7.09 15.73 3.39
CA LEU A 279 8.24 14.85 3.25
C LEU A 279 9.50 15.66 3.60
N ARG A 280 10.21 15.26 4.65
CA ARG A 280 11.40 15.97 5.13
C ARG A 280 12.67 15.48 4.41
N PRO A 281 13.75 16.29 4.37
CA PRO A 281 14.98 15.92 3.68
C PRO A 281 15.65 14.63 4.19
N ASP A 282 15.44 14.27 5.46
CA ASP A 282 15.91 13.03 6.09
C ASP A 282 15.05 11.80 5.75
N GLY A 283 14.03 11.96 4.90
CA GLY A 283 13.09 10.92 4.50
C GLY A 283 11.96 10.66 5.51
N SER A 284 11.93 11.37 6.64
CA SER A 284 10.83 11.30 7.60
C SER A 284 9.58 12.01 7.07
N GLY A 285 8.42 11.71 7.68
CA GLY A 285 7.14 12.28 7.29
C GLY A 285 6.65 11.82 5.93
N GLY A 286 6.04 12.77 5.21
CA GLY A 286 5.44 12.54 3.91
C GLY A 286 4.11 11.79 3.96
N VAL A 287 3.45 11.74 2.79
CA VAL A 287 2.22 10.99 2.57
C VAL A 287 2.44 10.02 1.42
N ILE A 288 2.34 8.72 1.67
CA ILE A 288 2.49 7.68 0.64
C ILE A 288 1.12 7.18 0.18
N VAL A 289 1.02 6.74 -1.07
CA VAL A 289 -0.16 6.02 -1.60
C VAL A 289 0.16 4.54 -1.67
N ASP A 290 -0.63 3.73 -0.98
CA ASP A 290 -0.33 2.31 -0.78
C ASP A 290 -1.55 1.43 -1.05
N SER A 291 -1.45 0.55 -2.05
CA SER A 291 -2.46 -0.49 -2.32
C SER A 291 -2.44 -1.59 -1.28
N GLY A 292 -1.29 -1.77 -0.63
CA GLY A 292 -1.06 -2.81 0.35
C GLY A 292 -1.78 -2.55 1.67
N THR A 293 -1.98 -1.29 2.06
CA THR A 293 -2.66 -0.93 3.31
C THR A 293 -4.14 -0.65 3.11
N ALA A 294 -5.02 -1.28 3.89
CA ALA A 294 -6.46 -1.06 3.75
C ALA A 294 -6.91 0.33 4.25
N LEU A 295 -6.64 0.65 5.52
CA LEU A 295 -7.05 1.93 6.12
C LEU A 295 -6.11 3.06 5.73
N THR A 296 -6.64 4.28 5.70
CA THR A 296 -5.76 5.44 5.67
C THR A 296 -5.19 5.69 7.07
N LEU A 297 -3.87 5.76 7.15
CA LEU A 297 -3.13 5.97 8.39
C LEU A 297 -2.68 7.43 8.45
N LEU A 298 -3.02 8.12 9.55
CA LEU A 298 -2.70 9.53 9.78
C LEU A 298 -1.98 9.70 11.11
N PRO A 299 -1.04 10.65 11.24
CA PRO A 299 -0.42 10.96 12.52
C PRO A 299 -1.46 11.28 13.59
N GLY A 300 -1.22 10.88 14.84
CA GLY A 300 -2.21 10.99 15.91
C GLY A 300 -2.79 12.41 16.08
N ALA A 301 -1.98 13.44 15.92
CA ALA A 301 -2.43 14.84 15.96
C ALA A 301 -3.39 15.20 14.79
N VAL A 302 -3.09 14.73 13.58
CA VAL A 302 -3.94 14.91 12.39
C VAL A 302 -5.25 14.14 12.57
N LEU A 303 -5.18 12.87 12.97
CA LEU A 303 -6.34 12.03 13.22
C LEU A 303 -7.26 12.66 14.28
N THR A 304 -6.69 13.18 15.37
CA THR A 304 -7.45 13.86 16.42
C THR A 304 -8.27 15.03 15.87
N GLU A 305 -7.68 15.85 14.99
CA GLU A 305 -8.35 17.00 14.38
C GLU A 305 -9.49 16.59 13.43
N VAL A 306 -9.29 15.51 12.66
CA VAL A 306 -10.33 14.90 11.82
C VAL A 306 -11.48 14.38 12.68
N VAL A 307 -11.18 13.58 13.71
CA VAL A 307 -12.20 13.01 14.61
C VAL A 307 -12.97 14.12 15.32
N ARG A 308 -12.30 15.17 15.78
CA ARG A 308 -12.92 16.36 16.38
C ARG A 308 -13.92 17.01 15.42
N ALA A 309 -13.57 17.15 14.15
CA ALA A 309 -14.46 17.71 13.13
C ALA A 309 -15.70 16.85 12.88
N PHE A 310 -15.54 15.53 12.77
CA PHE A 310 -16.67 14.60 12.63
C PHE A 310 -17.57 14.61 13.86
N ARG A 311 -17.00 14.62 15.08
CA ARG A 311 -17.78 14.68 16.33
C ARG A 311 -18.67 15.93 16.40
N GLN A 312 -18.15 17.08 15.98
CA GLN A 312 -18.89 18.35 15.97
C GLN A 312 -20.06 18.34 14.98
N GLN A 313 -19.89 17.71 13.82
CA GLN A 313 -20.86 17.75 12.73
C GLN A 313 -21.88 16.61 12.77
N LEU A 314 -21.47 15.39 13.13
CA LEU A 314 -22.37 14.23 13.23
C LEU A 314 -23.32 14.31 14.42
N ARG A 315 -22.88 14.93 15.53
CA ARG A 315 -23.65 15.03 16.78
C ARG A 315 -24.17 13.67 17.31
N LEU A 316 -23.48 12.58 16.95
CA LEU A 316 -23.76 11.24 17.45
C LEU A 316 -22.91 10.94 18.69
N PRO A 317 -23.40 10.11 19.62
CA PRO A 317 -22.59 9.63 20.73
C PRO A 317 -21.36 8.89 20.18
N PHE A 318 -20.18 9.31 20.61
CA PHE A 318 -18.96 8.59 20.30
C PHE A 318 -19.00 7.23 21.01
N ALA A 319 -18.73 6.15 20.27
CA ALA A 319 -18.62 4.84 20.89
C ALA A 319 -17.29 4.81 21.64
N ASN A 320 -17.30 5.19 22.92
CA ASN A 320 -16.12 5.18 23.78
C ASN A 320 -15.51 3.78 23.75
N GLY A 321 -14.35 3.66 23.08
CA GLY A 321 -13.63 2.41 22.91
C GLY A 321 -12.99 2.00 24.23
N GLY A 322 -13.57 1.00 24.89
CA GLY A 322 -12.83 0.24 25.90
C GLY A 322 -11.72 -0.62 25.27
N ASN A 323 -11.73 -0.79 23.94
CA ASN A 323 -10.74 -1.55 23.17
C ASN A 323 -10.17 -0.68 22.01
N PRO A 324 -8.85 -0.48 21.93
CA PRO A 324 -8.16 0.13 20.77
C PRO A 324 -8.53 -0.51 19.41
N GLU A 325 -9.00 -1.76 19.41
CA GLU A 325 -9.46 -2.49 18.23
C GLU A 325 -10.79 -1.98 17.65
N ASP A 326 -11.57 -1.17 18.38
CA ASP A 326 -12.89 -0.70 17.91
C ASP A 326 -12.82 0.38 16.82
N GLY A 327 -11.69 1.11 16.71
CA GLY A 327 -11.51 2.17 15.71
C GLY A 327 -12.28 3.45 16.06
N VAL A 328 -12.41 4.35 15.09
CA VAL A 328 -13.14 5.61 15.29
C VAL A 328 -14.62 5.40 14.98
N CYS A 329 -15.44 5.12 15.99
CA CYS A 329 -16.85 4.79 15.79
C CYS A 329 -17.83 5.67 16.57
N PHE A 330 -19.05 5.78 16.04
CA PHE A 330 -20.18 6.48 16.61
C PHE A 330 -21.35 5.51 16.78
N LEU A 331 -22.13 5.69 17.84
CA LEU A 331 -23.36 4.93 18.08
C LEU A 331 -24.49 5.48 17.23
N VAL A 332 -25.18 4.60 16.52
CA VAL A 332 -26.30 4.94 15.63
C VAL A 332 -27.63 4.69 16.36
N PRO A 333 -28.49 5.70 16.55
CA PRO A 333 -29.77 5.55 17.25
C PRO A 333 -30.69 4.52 16.57
N ALA A 334 -31.54 3.87 17.36
CA ALA A 334 -32.44 2.82 16.90
C ALA A 334 -33.39 3.27 15.77
N ALA A 335 -33.75 4.55 15.75
CA ALA A 335 -34.59 5.14 14.70
C ALA A 335 -33.95 5.00 13.31
N TRP A 336 -32.64 5.23 13.21
CA TRP A 336 -31.85 5.09 11.97
C TRP A 336 -31.52 3.62 11.64
N ARG A 337 -31.75 2.69 12.57
CA ARG A 337 -31.52 1.24 12.36
C ARG A 337 -32.73 0.51 11.75
N ARG A 338 -33.95 1.04 11.89
CA ARG A 338 -35.20 0.36 11.50
C ARG A 338 -35.80 0.85 10.18
N SER A 339 -35.28 1.91 9.59
CA SER A 339 -35.78 2.39 8.30
C SER A 339 -35.28 1.45 7.18
N SER A 340 -36.22 0.70 6.60
CA SER A 340 -36.04 -0.06 5.35
C SER A 340 -35.99 0.85 4.10
N THR A 341 -35.90 2.16 4.28
CA THR A 341 -36.02 3.18 3.23
C THR A 341 -34.94 4.26 3.37
N THR A 342 -33.80 4.09 2.68
CA THR A 342 -32.94 5.18 2.14
C THR A 342 -32.35 6.24 3.10
N SER A 343 -32.71 6.27 4.38
CA SER A 343 -32.23 7.25 5.35
C SER A 343 -30.92 6.77 5.96
N GLN A 344 -29.84 6.84 5.18
CA GLN A 344 -28.49 6.72 5.72
C GLN A 344 -28.24 7.89 6.67
N VAL A 345 -27.52 7.65 7.77
CA VAL A 345 -27.03 8.73 8.63
C VAL A 345 -26.25 9.71 7.75
N PRO A 346 -26.62 11.00 7.68
CA PRO A 346 -25.87 11.99 6.93
C PRO A 346 -24.45 12.08 7.50
N VAL A 347 -23.45 11.93 6.65
CA VAL A 347 -22.04 12.04 7.03
C VAL A 347 -21.41 13.23 6.33
N PRO A 348 -20.66 14.08 7.03
CA PRO A 348 -19.90 15.15 6.40
C PRO A 348 -18.97 14.61 5.32
N ARG A 349 -18.94 15.28 4.16
CA ARG A 349 -17.96 15.01 3.10
C ARG A 349 -16.54 15.03 3.64
N MET A 350 -15.65 14.23 3.07
CA MET A 350 -14.23 14.25 3.39
C MET A 350 -13.45 14.51 2.12
N VAL A 351 -12.60 15.54 2.12
CA VAL A 351 -11.79 15.91 0.95
C VAL A 351 -10.33 15.93 1.33
N PHE A 352 -9.50 15.29 0.50
CA PHE A 352 -8.04 15.39 0.60
C PHE A 352 -7.58 16.45 -0.40
N HIS A 353 -6.89 17.48 0.10
CA HIS A 353 -6.37 18.56 -0.71
C HIS A 353 -4.91 18.28 -1.02
N PHE A 354 -4.57 18.14 -2.29
CA PHE A 354 -3.21 17.99 -2.78
C PHE A 354 -2.73 19.28 -3.45
N GLN A 355 -1.45 19.34 -3.79
CA GLN A 355 -0.96 20.38 -4.67
C GLN A 355 -1.60 20.22 -6.07
N GLY A 356 -2.49 21.14 -6.43
CA GLY A 356 -3.12 21.19 -7.75
C GLY A 356 -4.32 20.25 -7.95
N ALA A 357 -4.74 19.51 -6.91
CA ALA A 357 -5.83 18.54 -7.02
C ALA A 357 -6.62 18.38 -5.72
N ASP A 358 -7.91 18.09 -5.85
CA ASP A 358 -8.79 17.74 -4.73
C ASP A 358 -9.40 16.35 -4.94
N LEU A 359 -9.26 15.47 -3.94
CA LEU A 359 -9.93 14.18 -3.90
C LEU A 359 -11.15 14.27 -2.99
N ASP A 360 -12.33 14.47 -3.57
CA ASP A 360 -13.61 14.36 -2.88
C ASP A 360 -13.97 12.88 -2.72
N LEU A 361 -13.85 12.38 -1.49
CA LEU A 361 -13.97 10.95 -1.23
C LEU A 361 -15.45 10.51 -1.24
N PRO A 362 -15.79 9.44 -1.97
CA PRO A 362 -17.08 8.78 -1.81
C PRO A 362 -17.28 8.35 -0.36
N ARG A 363 -18.50 8.54 0.19
CA ARG A 363 -18.85 8.16 1.57
C ARG A 363 -18.39 6.74 1.93
N ARG A 364 -18.54 5.80 1.00
CA ARG A 364 -18.19 4.38 1.21
C ARG A 364 -16.70 4.15 1.42
N ASN A 365 -15.84 5.06 0.97
CA ASN A 365 -14.38 4.94 1.04
C ASN A 365 -13.84 5.28 2.44
N TYR A 366 -14.51 6.18 3.17
CA TYR A 366 -14.09 6.60 4.52
C TYR A 366 -15.08 6.24 5.64
N VAL A 367 -16.24 5.67 5.32
CA VAL A 367 -17.27 5.29 6.30
C VAL A 367 -17.69 3.82 6.16
N LEU A 368 -17.80 3.15 7.29
CA LEU A 368 -18.48 1.87 7.44
C LEU A 368 -19.77 2.03 8.25
N ASP A 369 -20.91 1.73 7.61
CA ASP A 369 -22.17 1.47 8.31
C ASP A 369 -22.24 0.02 8.78
N ASP A 370 -22.31 -0.14 10.10
CA ASP A 370 -22.45 -1.41 10.76
C ASP A 370 -23.82 -1.49 11.44
N HIS A 371 -24.85 -1.69 10.61
CA HIS A 371 -26.24 -1.75 11.07
C HIS A 371 -26.46 -2.84 12.12
N ARG A 372 -25.73 -3.97 12.00
CA ARG A 372 -25.82 -5.10 12.95
C ARG A 372 -25.34 -4.69 14.34
N ARG A 373 -24.23 -3.95 14.46
CA ARG A 373 -23.74 -3.43 15.76
C ARG A 373 -24.30 -2.06 16.11
N GLY A 374 -25.10 -1.45 15.24
CA GLY A 374 -25.59 -0.09 15.40
C GLY A 374 -24.48 0.94 15.47
N ARG A 375 -23.45 0.80 14.63
CA ARG A 375 -22.28 1.68 14.61
C ARG A 375 -22.05 2.30 13.25
N LEU A 376 -21.46 3.49 13.26
CA LEU A 376 -20.91 4.16 12.09
C LEU A 376 -19.43 4.43 12.39
N CYS A 377 -18.52 3.89 11.57
CA CYS A 377 -17.09 3.95 11.83
C CYS A 377 -16.35 4.66 10.71
N LEU A 378 -15.39 5.51 11.06
CA LEU A 378 -14.44 6.09 10.10
C LEU A 378 -13.35 5.06 9.78
N LEU A 379 -12.99 4.97 8.51
CA LEU A 379 -11.99 4.03 7.99
C LEU A 379 -10.59 4.66 8.00
N LEU A 380 -10.22 5.15 9.18
CA LEU A 380 -8.96 5.82 9.49
C LEU A 380 -8.30 5.15 10.70
N ALA A 381 -6.98 5.15 10.75
CA ALA A 381 -6.22 4.70 11.91
C ALA A 381 -5.00 5.59 12.18
N ASP A 382 -4.46 5.46 13.39
CA ASP A 382 -3.31 6.22 13.85
C ASP A 382 -2.01 5.61 13.31
N SER A 383 -1.15 6.42 12.70
CA SER A 383 0.18 5.99 12.22
C SER A 383 1.31 6.21 13.25
N GLY A 384 0.99 6.75 14.43
CA GLY A 384 1.95 7.21 15.43
C GLY A 384 2.30 8.68 15.25
N ASP A 385 3.56 9.02 15.51
CA ASP A 385 4.00 10.42 15.61
C ASP A 385 4.29 11.07 14.24
N ASP A 386 4.51 10.28 13.19
CA ASP A 386 4.94 10.81 11.89
C ASP A 386 4.58 9.92 10.70
N GLY A 387 4.46 10.54 9.51
CA GLY A 387 4.17 9.92 8.22
C GLY A 387 2.71 9.47 8.04
N SER A 388 2.16 9.64 6.84
CA SER A 388 0.79 9.23 6.49
C SER A 388 0.78 8.20 5.37
N THR A 389 -0.26 7.38 5.31
CA THR A 389 -0.48 6.39 4.25
C THR A 389 -1.91 6.46 3.78
N ILE A 390 -2.13 6.77 2.49
CA ILE A 390 -3.44 6.68 1.84
C ILE A 390 -3.67 5.23 1.43
N GLY A 391 -4.50 4.54 2.21
CA GLY A 391 -4.81 3.14 2.00
C GLY A 391 -5.80 2.89 0.84
N ASN A 392 -5.93 1.63 0.45
CA ASN A 392 -6.70 1.19 -0.70
C ASN A 392 -8.21 1.43 -0.58
N LEU A 393 -8.77 1.58 0.63
CA LEU A 393 -10.18 1.93 0.82
C LEU A 393 -10.50 3.30 0.22
N MET A 394 -9.55 4.24 0.26
CA MET A 394 -9.71 5.57 -0.36
C MET A 394 -9.56 5.54 -1.88
N GLN A 395 -8.97 4.48 -2.42
CA GLN A 395 -8.69 4.29 -3.83
C GLN A 395 -9.77 3.45 -4.56
N GLN A 396 -10.77 2.95 -3.83
CA GLN A 396 -11.85 2.14 -4.42
C GLN A 396 -12.76 2.95 -5.33
N ASP A 397 -13.16 2.35 -6.44
CA ASP A 397 -14.01 2.93 -7.47
C ASP A 397 -13.44 4.24 -8.03
N MET A 398 -12.12 4.29 -8.08
CA MET A 398 -11.33 5.36 -8.66
C MET A 398 -10.36 4.74 -9.66
N ARG A 399 -10.26 5.35 -10.84
CA ARG A 399 -9.15 5.11 -11.75
C ARG A 399 -7.94 5.85 -11.19
N VAL A 400 -6.91 5.12 -10.79
CA VAL A 400 -5.65 5.69 -10.29
C VAL A 400 -4.55 5.40 -11.30
N LEU A 401 -3.91 6.45 -11.81
CA LEU A 401 -2.83 6.41 -12.80
C LEU A 401 -1.55 6.96 -12.16
N TYR A 402 -0.50 6.14 -12.20
CA TYR A 402 0.86 6.54 -11.90
C TYR A 402 1.56 6.82 -13.22
N ASP A 403 1.91 8.09 -13.46
CA ASP A 403 2.73 8.50 -14.58
C ASP A 403 4.15 8.80 -14.08
N LEU A 404 5.06 7.86 -14.30
CA LEU A 404 6.45 7.94 -13.83
C LEU A 404 7.34 8.72 -14.80
N GLU A 405 6.84 9.02 -16.00
CA GLU A 405 7.53 9.90 -16.94
C GLU A 405 7.23 11.37 -16.61
N ALA A 406 5.97 11.68 -16.28
CA ALA A 406 5.55 13.01 -15.85
C ALA A 406 5.75 13.27 -14.34
N GLU A 407 6.09 12.24 -13.56
CA GLU A 407 6.14 12.27 -12.09
C GLU A 407 4.82 12.78 -11.48
N THR A 408 3.70 12.20 -11.91
CA THR A 408 2.37 12.58 -11.43
C THR A 408 1.52 11.39 -11.02
N LEU A 409 0.63 11.62 -10.06
CA LEU A 409 -0.46 10.73 -9.71
C LEU A 409 -1.77 11.40 -10.14
N SER A 410 -2.56 10.69 -10.93
CA SER A 410 -3.86 11.16 -11.41
C SER A 410 -4.97 10.23 -10.94
N PHE A 411 -6.10 10.79 -10.53
CA PHE A 411 -7.24 10.02 -10.05
C PHE A 411 -8.58 10.59 -10.56
N ALA A 412 -9.52 9.71 -10.86
CA ALA A 412 -10.88 10.06 -11.26
C ALA A 412 -11.89 9.00 -10.79
N PRO A 413 -13.11 9.38 -10.35
CA PRO A 413 -14.16 8.41 -10.04
C PRO A 413 -14.50 7.55 -11.25
N ALA A 414 -14.60 6.22 -11.08
CA ALA A 414 -14.87 5.28 -12.16
C ALA A 414 -15.74 4.10 -11.68
N GLN A 415 -16.36 3.37 -12.62
CA GLN A 415 -17.08 2.14 -12.31
C GLN A 415 -16.18 0.92 -12.52
N CYS A 416 -15.49 0.50 -11.46
CA CYS A 416 -14.84 -0.79 -11.38
C CYS A 416 -15.91 -1.91 -11.12
#